data_AF-A0A6N6KIR0-F1
#
_entry.id   AF-A0A6N6KIR0-F1
#
_cell.length_a   1.000
_cell.length_b   1.000
_cell.length_c   1.000
_cell.angle_alpha   90.00
_cell.angle_beta   90.00
_cell.angle_gamma   90.00
#
_symmetry.space_group_name_H-M   'P 1'
#
loop_
_entity.id
_entity.type
_entity.pdbx_description
1 polymer ?
#
loop_
_entity_poly.entity_id
_entity_poly.type
_entity_poly.pdbx_seq_one_letter_code
_entity_poly.pdbx_strand_id
1 'polypeptide(L)'
;MLIFMSQKINYLRLHRKRSPLSQSDIAYLAGNHLSNISRWEKGQREPRIEFLLIYHLLFDTSIEIFFEPRLEAIKPRLTNQIRQLITEIKKKENIPRNGPVISFLDQTLIRLTK
;
A
#
# COMPACT_ATOMS: atom_id res chain seq x y z
N MET A 1 4.07 -8.74 -34.75
CA MET A 1 4.07 -9.55 -33.53
C MET A 1 4.18 -8.61 -32.32
N LEU A 2 3.04 -8.19 -31.77
CA LEU A 2 2.97 -7.27 -30.63
C LEU A 2 3.10 -8.08 -29.35
N ILE A 3 4.25 -8.00 -28.68
CA ILE A 3 4.40 -8.55 -27.33
C ILE A 3 3.85 -7.49 -26.36
N PHE A 4 2.61 -7.69 -25.89
CA PHE A 4 2.02 -6.92 -24.80
C PHE A 4 2.63 -7.38 -23.47
N MET A 5 3.86 -6.92 -23.16
CA MET A 5 4.39 -7.05 -21.80
C MET A 5 3.78 -5.93 -20.96
N SER A 6 2.81 -6.28 -20.12
CA SER A 6 2.32 -5.42 -19.04
C SER A 6 3.47 -5.15 -18.06
N GLN A 7 4.29 -4.12 -18.34
CA GLN A 7 5.24 -3.62 -17.36
C GLN A 7 4.43 -2.92 -16.28
N LYS A 8 4.28 -3.60 -15.13
CA LYS A 8 3.81 -2.99 -13.88
C LYS A 8 4.52 -1.64 -13.72
N ILE A 9 3.76 -0.54 -13.75
CA ILE A 9 4.31 0.80 -13.60
C ILE A 9 5.08 0.85 -12.29
N ASN A 10 6.38 1.15 -12.36
CA ASN A 10 7.19 1.36 -11.17
C ASN A 10 7.01 2.82 -10.74
N TYR A 11 6.13 3.05 -9.76
CA TYR A 11 5.80 4.40 -9.28
C TYR A 11 7.04 5.16 -8.80
N LEU A 12 8.04 4.49 -8.22
CA LEU A 12 9.30 5.13 -7.81
C LEU A 12 10.03 5.73 -9.02
N ARG A 13 10.22 4.92 -10.06
CA ARG A 13 10.86 5.40 -11.29
C ARG A 13 10.06 6.52 -11.94
N LEU A 14 8.73 6.41 -11.94
CA LEU A 14 7.83 7.40 -12.52
C LEU A 14 7.97 8.76 -11.84
N HIS A 15 7.84 8.82 -10.51
CA HIS A 15 7.94 10.07 -9.75
C HIS A 15 9.32 10.71 -9.91
N ARG A 16 10.40 9.92 -9.78
CA ARG A 16 11.75 10.44 -9.98
C ARG A 16 11.94 11.01 -11.39
N LYS A 17 11.50 10.31 -12.44
CA LYS A 17 11.66 10.76 -13.83
C LYS A 17 10.84 12.00 -14.19
N ARG A 18 9.82 12.35 -13.39
CA ARG A 18 9.08 13.62 -13.50
C ARG A 18 9.72 14.77 -12.73
N SER A 19 10.85 14.51 -12.07
CA SER A 19 11.66 15.50 -11.34
C SER A 19 13.04 15.64 -12.00
N PRO A 20 13.82 16.69 -11.64
CA PRO A 20 15.20 16.82 -12.10
C PRO A 20 16.18 15.83 -11.42
N LEU A 21 15.72 15.00 -10.48
CA LEU A 21 16.58 14.15 -9.67
C LEU A 21 17.06 12.88 -10.41
N SER A 22 18.36 12.63 -10.33
CA SER A 22 18.99 11.39 -10.74
C SER A 22 18.80 10.29 -9.69
N GLN A 23 19.14 9.04 -10.04
CA GLN A 23 19.16 7.96 -9.05
C GLN A 23 20.24 8.20 -7.97
N SER A 24 21.31 8.92 -8.30
CA SER A 24 22.36 9.28 -7.35
C SER A 24 21.88 10.33 -6.35
N ASP A 25 21.09 11.31 -6.79
CA ASP A 25 20.50 12.31 -5.89
C ASP A 25 19.54 11.64 -4.90
N ILE A 26 18.71 10.71 -5.38
CA ILE A 26 17.84 9.90 -4.52
C ILE A 26 18.65 9.06 -3.54
N ALA A 27 19.74 8.44 -3.99
CA ALA A 27 20.61 7.65 -3.13
C ALA A 27 21.18 8.49 -1.99
N TYR A 28 21.65 9.71 -2.30
CA TYR A 28 22.14 10.67 -1.32
C TYR A 28 21.05 11.07 -0.32
N LEU A 29 19.88 11.52 -0.81
CA LEU A 29 18.77 11.95 0.04
C LEU A 29 18.22 10.83 0.93
N ALA A 30 18.23 9.59 0.42
CA ALA A 30 17.73 8.43 1.14
C ALA A 30 18.79 7.76 2.05
N GLY A 31 20.01 8.29 2.12
CA GLY A 31 21.11 7.67 2.86
C GLY A 31 21.38 6.22 2.41
N ASN A 32 21.36 5.97 1.11
CA ASN A 32 21.41 4.63 0.53
C ASN A 32 22.41 4.51 -0.62
N HIS A 33 22.72 3.27 -1.02
CA HIS A 33 23.57 3.04 -2.19
C HIS A 33 22.77 3.14 -3.49
N LEU A 34 23.38 3.72 -4.53
CA LEU A 34 22.80 3.82 -5.89
C LEU A 34 22.29 2.47 -6.43
N SER A 35 23.00 1.39 -6.12
CA SER A 35 22.63 0.03 -6.53
C SER A 35 21.27 -0.40 -5.97
N ASN A 36 20.90 0.04 -4.76
CA ASN A 36 19.59 -0.23 -4.18
C ASN A 36 18.50 0.55 -4.92
N ILE A 37 18.75 1.84 -5.22
CA ILE A 37 17.81 2.68 -5.99
C ILE A 37 17.53 2.05 -7.35
N SER A 38 18.58 1.62 -8.07
CA SER A 38 18.43 0.94 -9.36
C SER A 38 17.60 -0.34 -9.25
N ARG A 39 17.84 -1.19 -8.23
CA ARG A 39 17.10 -2.44 -8.05
C ARG A 39 15.62 -2.18 -7.75
N TRP A 40 15.32 -1.21 -6.90
CA TRP A 40 13.95 -0.82 -6.55
C TRP A 40 13.21 -0.24 -7.74
N GLU A 41 13.81 0.67 -8.51
CA GLU A 41 13.19 1.26 -9.72
C GLU A 41 13.01 0.27 -10.88
N LYS A 42 13.76 -0.84 -10.86
CA LYS A 42 13.59 -1.96 -11.80
C LYS A 42 12.62 -3.02 -11.31
N GLY A 43 12.09 -2.89 -10.08
CA GLY A 43 11.23 -3.90 -9.46
C GLY A 43 11.94 -5.22 -9.15
N GLN A 44 13.28 -5.22 -9.14
CA GLN A 44 14.09 -6.41 -8.84
C GLN A 44 14.11 -6.73 -7.35
N ARG A 45 13.78 -5.75 -6.51
CA ARG A 45 13.69 -5.87 -5.06
C ARG A 45 12.60 -4.93 -4.56
N GLU A 46 11.93 -5.33 -3.49
CA GLU A 46 11.00 -4.46 -2.78
C GLU A 46 11.78 -3.42 -1.95
N PRO A 47 11.42 -2.12 -2.02
CA PRO A 47 11.94 -1.11 -1.11
C PRO A 47 11.43 -1.33 0.31
N ARG A 48 12.17 -0.79 1.29
CA ARG A 48 11.69 -0.72 2.68
C ARG A 48 10.73 0.45 2.85
N ILE A 49 9.92 0.42 3.91
CA ILE A 49 8.93 1.47 4.19
C ILE A 49 9.57 2.85 4.34
N GLU A 50 10.76 2.93 4.94
CA GLU A 50 11.50 4.18 5.14
C GLU A 50 11.82 4.85 3.80
N PHE A 51 12.13 4.06 2.77
CA PHE A 51 12.38 4.59 1.43
C PHE A 51 11.11 5.08 0.74
N LEU A 52 10.00 4.36 0.92
CA LEU A 52 8.69 4.78 0.40
C LEU A 52 8.21 6.07 1.06
N LEU A 53 8.47 6.25 2.37
CA LEU A 53 8.19 7.48 3.10
C LEU A 53 9.02 8.66 2.59
N ILE A 54 10.30 8.44 2.27
CA ILE A 54 11.12 9.48 1.61
C ILE A 54 10.49 9.89 0.28
N TYR A 55 10.01 8.95 -0.53
CA TYR A 55 9.33 9.27 -1.79
C TYR A 55 8.01 10.03 -1.59
N HIS A 56 7.21 9.62 -0.59
CA HIS A 56 5.99 10.33 -0.18
C HIS A 56 6.30 11.80 0.12
N LEU A 57 7.32 12.06 0.95
CA LEU A 57 7.72 13.41 1.36
C LEU A 57 8.36 14.22 0.23
N LEU A 58 9.19 13.57 -0.61
CA LEU A 58 9.96 14.25 -1.65
C LEU A 58 9.09 14.64 -2.86
N PHE A 59 8.06 13.86 -3.16
CA PHE A 59 7.23 14.03 -4.35
C PHE A 59 5.77 14.39 -4.05
N ASP A 60 5.44 14.67 -2.78
CA ASP A 60 4.09 15.00 -2.31
C ASP A 60 3.03 14.03 -2.88
N THR A 61 3.27 12.73 -2.67
CA THR A 61 2.45 11.69 -3.29
C THR A 61 1.85 10.76 -2.25
N SER A 62 0.61 10.33 -2.45
CA SER A 62 -0.08 9.40 -1.56
C SER A 62 0.76 8.12 -1.37
N ILE A 63 0.99 7.71 -0.13
CA ILE A 63 1.81 6.53 0.16
C ILE A 63 1.13 5.23 -0.30
N GLU A 64 -0.20 5.26 -0.43
CA GLU A 64 -1.05 4.16 -0.87
C GLU A 64 -0.73 3.70 -2.29
N ILE A 65 -0.25 4.60 -3.17
CA ILE A 65 0.09 4.26 -4.56
C ILE A 65 1.16 3.15 -4.64
N PHE A 66 2.06 3.08 -3.65
CA PHE A 66 3.11 2.08 -3.60
C PHE A 66 2.57 0.69 -3.22
N PHE A 67 1.35 0.63 -2.71
CA PHE A 67 0.72 -0.59 -2.20
C PHE A 67 -0.55 -0.98 -2.95
N GLU A 68 -1.00 -0.23 -3.96
CA GLU A 68 -2.27 -0.45 -4.67
C GLU A 68 -2.59 -1.94 -4.97
N PRO A 69 -1.74 -2.71 -5.69
CA PRO A 69 -2.05 -4.12 -5.97
C PRO A 69 -2.16 -4.98 -4.70
N ARG A 70 -1.42 -4.64 -3.65
CA ARG A 70 -1.42 -5.35 -2.37
C ARG A 70 -2.65 -4.97 -1.54
N LEU A 71 -3.07 -3.71 -1.57
CA LEU A 71 -4.29 -3.24 -0.92
C LEU A 71 -5.52 -3.94 -1.51
N GLU A 72 -5.60 -4.03 -2.84
CA GLU A 72 -6.69 -4.75 -3.51
C GLU A 72 -6.72 -6.24 -3.14
N ALA A 73 -5.57 -6.88 -2.96
CA ALA A 73 -5.50 -8.27 -2.51
C ALA A 73 -5.92 -8.45 -1.03
N ILE A 74 -5.76 -7.43 -0.18
CA ILE A 74 -6.09 -7.48 1.25
C ILE A 74 -7.58 -7.23 1.50
N LYS A 75 -8.22 -6.34 0.73
CA LYS A 75 -9.63 -5.95 0.92
C LYS A 75 -10.59 -7.15 1.05
N PRO A 76 -10.57 -8.18 0.17
CA PRO A 76 -11.49 -9.32 0.28
C PRO A 76 -11.26 -10.15 1.54
N ARG A 77 -9.99 -10.40 1.89
CA ARG A 77 -9.63 -11.16 3.09
C ARG A 77 -10.11 -10.44 4.34
N LEU A 78 -9.83 -9.13 4.46
CA LEU A 78 -10.23 -8.33 5.60
C LEU A 78 -11.77 -8.27 5.72
N THR A 79 -12.46 -8.10 4.59
CA THR A 79 -13.93 -8.14 4.51
C THR A 79 -14.50 -9.44 5.10
N ASN A 80 -13.93 -10.58 4.70
CA ASN A 80 -14.36 -11.87 5.23
C ASN A 80 -14.11 -12.00 6.74
N GLN A 81 -12.93 -11.59 7.21
CA GLN A 81 -12.59 -11.63 8.64
C GLN A 81 -13.52 -10.75 9.48
N ILE A 82 -13.90 -9.57 8.98
CA ILE A 82 -14.84 -8.68 9.66
C ILE A 82 -16.22 -9.35 9.79
N ARG A 83 -16.74 -9.95 8.71
CA ARG A 83 -18.03 -10.65 8.72
C ARG A 83 -18.05 -11.83 9.71
N GLN A 84 -16.97 -12.60 9.74
CA GLN A 84 -16.80 -13.69 10.70
C GLN A 84 -16.78 -13.17 12.14
N LEU A 85 -16.02 -12.11 12.42
CA LEU A 85 -15.96 -11.52 13.75
C LEU A 85 -17.32 -10.99 14.23
N ILE A 86 -18.08 -10.30 13.38
CA ILE A 86 -19.44 -9.84 13.71
C ILE A 86 -20.32 -11.03 14.08
N THR A 87 -20.22 -12.13 13.32
CA THR A 87 -21.00 -13.36 13.57
C THR A 87 -20.66 -13.98 14.92
N GLU A 88 -19.37 -14.06 15.25
CA GLU A 88 -18.91 -14.60 16.53
C GLU A 88 -19.27 -13.71 17.71
N ILE A 89 -19.28 -12.39 17.56
CA ILE A 89 -19.74 -11.46 18.61
C ILE A 89 -21.24 -11.62 18.85
N LYS A 90 -22.05 -11.77 17.79
CA LYS A 90 -23.51 -11.95 17.90
C LYS A 90 -23.91 -13.28 18.54
N LYS A 91 -23.07 -14.31 18.47
CA LYS A 91 -23.31 -15.62 19.10
C LYS A 91 -23.04 -15.63 20.61
N LYS A 92 -22.20 -14.72 21.12
CA LYS A 92 -21.82 -14.66 22.54
C LYS A 92 -22.84 -13.83 23.33
N GLU A 93 -22.83 -13.98 24.66
CA GLU A 93 -23.64 -13.12 25.54
C GLU A 93 -23.44 -11.63 25.20
N ASN A 94 -24.54 -10.89 25.16
CA ASN A 94 -24.52 -9.50 24.76
C ASN A 94 -23.97 -8.63 25.89
N ILE A 95 -22.69 -8.29 25.79
CA ILE A 95 -22.00 -7.39 26.72
C ILE A 95 -22.09 -5.96 26.15
N PRO A 96 -22.18 -4.89 26.97
CA PRO A 96 -22.34 -3.51 26.50
C PRO A 96 -21.35 -3.05 25.41
N ARG A 97 -20.15 -3.63 25.36
CA ARG A 97 -19.12 -3.33 24.35
C ARG A 97 -19.46 -3.85 22.94
N ASN A 98 -20.31 -4.86 22.80
CA ASN A 98 -20.55 -5.54 21.52
C ASN A 98 -21.21 -4.62 20.49
N GLY A 99 -22.15 -3.77 20.91
CA GLY A 99 -22.85 -2.81 20.03
C GLY A 99 -21.90 -1.84 19.31
N PRO A 100 -21.08 -1.07 20.04
CA PRO A 100 -20.10 -0.17 19.43
C PRO A 100 -19.09 -0.87 18.51
N VAL A 101 -18.64 -2.08 18.86
CA VAL A 101 -17.72 -2.85 18.02
C VAL A 101 -18.37 -3.25 16.70
N ILE A 102 -19.58 -3.80 16.74
CA ILE A 102 -20.31 -4.18 15.52
C ILE A 102 -20.54 -2.95 14.64
N SER A 103 -20.95 -1.82 15.22
CA SER A 103 -21.17 -0.57 14.49
C SER A 103 -19.90 -0.09 13.76
N PHE A 104 -18.75 -0.11 14.44
CA PHE A 104 -17.47 0.24 13.82
C PHE A 104 -17.11 -0.71 12.66
N LEU A 105 -17.32 -2.01 12.84
CA LEU A 105 -17.04 -3.02 11.82
C LEU A 105 -17.96 -2.89 10.61
N ASP A 106 -19.26 -2.62 10.80
CA ASP A 106 -20.21 -2.38 9.71
C ASP A 106 -19.85 -1.12 8.92
N GLN A 107 -19.51 -0.02 9.60
CA GLN A 107 -19.01 1.19 8.93
C GLN A 107 -17.71 0.91 8.14
N THR A 108 -16.86 0.02 8.64
CA THR A 108 -15.64 -0.38 7.95
C THR A 108 -15.94 -1.18 6.69
N LEU A 109 -16.90 -2.11 6.74
CA LEU A 109 -17.36 -2.83 5.55
C LEU A 109 -17.86 -1.87 4.47
N ILE A 110 -18.66 -0.86 4.85
CA ILE A 110 -19.14 0.16 3.92
C ILE A 110 -17.98 0.90 3.23
N ARG A 111 -16.90 1.22 3.95
CA ARG A 111 -15.72 1.89 3.37
C ARG A 111 -14.91 0.97 2.45
N LEU A 112 -14.88 -0.33 2.71
CA LEU A 112 -14.11 -1.30 1.93
C LEU A 112 -14.80 -1.75 0.63
N THR A 113 -16.12 -1.59 0.53
CA THR A 113 -16.93 -1.99 -0.63
C THR A 113 -17.35 -0.83 -1.53
N LYS A 114 -16.95 0.40 -1.21
CA LYS A 114 -17.03 1.55 -2.12
C LYS A 114 -15.83 1.58 -3.04
#